data_AF-A0A1A9FXN7-F1
#
_entry.id   AF-A0A1A9FXN7-F1
#
_cell.length_a   1.000
_cell.length_b   1.000
_cell.length_c   1.000
_cell.angle_alpha   90.00
_cell.angle_beta   90.00
_cell.angle_gamma   90.00
#
_symmetry.space_group_name_H-M   'P 1'
#
loop_
_entity.id
_entity.type
_entity.pdbx_description
1 polymer ?
#
loop_
_entity_poly.entity_id
_entity_poly.type
_entity_poly.pdbx_seq_one_letter_code
_entity_poly.pdbx_strand_id
1 'polypeptide(L)'
;MTTPFYTGGCQCGAVRFHVEGALGDASVCHCRMCQKASGNFYLPLVSVRQAKLTWTRGEPRRFRSSNHGYRGFCGDCGTPLTYEAPDGVALTIAAFDDPAGIAPRIQWGIEAKLPYVDAISDLPGEETMADQDAASFLADLVSYQHPDHDTDAWPPEREP
;
A
#
# COMPACT_ATOMS: atom_id res chain seq x y z
N MET A 1 -16.15 23.85 5.25
CA MET A 1 -15.08 22.84 5.49
C MET A 1 -14.95 22.04 4.21
N THR A 2 -13.77 21.95 3.63
CA THR A 2 -13.51 21.15 2.42
C THR A 2 -13.59 19.67 2.77
N THR A 3 -14.25 18.89 1.92
CA THR A 3 -14.26 17.42 2.03
C THR A 3 -12.83 16.90 1.87
N PRO A 4 -12.32 16.02 2.76
CA PRO A 4 -11.00 15.42 2.59
C PRO A 4 -10.88 14.68 1.26
N PHE A 5 -9.69 14.73 0.66
CA PHE A 5 -9.41 14.12 -0.63
C PHE A 5 -8.04 13.45 -0.60
N TYR A 6 -7.97 12.20 -1.05
CA TYR A 6 -6.75 11.40 -1.05
C TYR A 6 -6.55 10.72 -2.40
N THR A 7 -5.30 10.54 -2.78
CA THR A 7 -4.90 9.87 -4.02
C THR A 7 -3.94 8.74 -3.73
N GLY A 8 -3.80 7.81 -4.67
CA GLY A 8 -2.90 6.69 -4.53
C GLY A 8 -2.93 5.75 -5.72
N GLY A 9 -2.15 4.68 -5.63
CA GLY A 9 -2.06 3.69 -6.68
C GLY A 9 -1.05 2.58 -6.41
N CYS A 10 -0.81 1.79 -7.45
CA CYS A 10 0.23 0.77 -7.42
C CYS A 10 1.60 1.33 -7.81
N GLN A 11 2.65 0.57 -7.51
CA GLN A 11 4.05 0.97 -7.75
C GLN A 11 4.35 1.32 -9.21
N CYS A 12 3.70 0.68 -10.19
CA CYS A 12 3.91 0.97 -11.61
C CYS A 12 2.95 2.01 -12.20
N GLY A 13 1.97 2.49 -11.43
CA GLY A 13 0.97 3.47 -11.87
C GLY A 13 -0.16 2.92 -12.74
N ALA A 14 -0.16 1.64 -13.11
CA ALA A 14 -1.22 1.01 -13.91
C ALA A 14 -2.60 1.04 -13.25
N VAL A 15 -2.62 1.09 -11.91
CA VAL A 15 -3.82 1.25 -11.11
C VAL A 15 -3.67 2.51 -10.26
N ARG A 16 -4.63 3.44 -10.37
CA ARG A 16 -4.73 4.66 -9.56
C ARG A 16 -6.14 4.82 -9.01
N PHE A 17 -6.25 5.50 -7.88
CA PHE A 17 -7.52 5.78 -7.24
C PHE A 17 -7.55 7.13 -6.56
N HIS A 18 -8.77 7.66 -6.39
CA HIS A 18 -9.08 8.78 -5.50
C HIS A 18 -10.08 8.35 -4.44
N VAL A 19 -9.97 8.94 -3.25
CA VAL A 19 -10.92 8.80 -2.15
C VAL A 19 -11.43 10.17 -1.75
N GLU A 20 -12.73 10.40 -1.90
CA GLU A 20 -13.40 11.63 -1.48
C GLU A 20 -14.23 11.36 -0.21
N GLY A 21 -13.90 12.04 0.89
CA GLY A 21 -14.54 11.85 2.20
C GLY A 21 -13.57 11.40 3.29
N ALA A 22 -14.07 11.32 4.52
CA ALA A 22 -13.26 10.92 5.66
C ALA A 22 -12.88 9.43 5.60
N LEU A 23 -11.60 9.14 5.81
CA LEU A 23 -11.12 7.78 6.03
C LEU A 23 -11.64 7.24 7.36
N GLY A 24 -11.93 5.94 7.40
CA GLY A 24 -12.37 5.24 8.60
C GLY A 24 -11.21 4.78 9.48
N ASP A 25 -11.38 3.64 10.14
CA ASP A 25 -10.35 3.10 11.02
C ASP A 25 -9.14 2.58 10.24
N ALA A 26 -7.97 3.07 10.63
CA ALA A 26 -6.67 2.59 10.20
C ALA A 26 -6.17 1.51 11.16
N SER A 27 -5.66 0.41 10.63
CA SER A 27 -5.26 -0.77 11.39
C SER A 27 -4.06 -1.47 10.78
N VAL A 28 -3.42 -2.33 11.56
CA VAL A 28 -2.41 -3.28 11.08
C VAL A 28 -2.92 -4.69 11.36
N CYS A 29 -2.92 -5.56 10.35
CA CYS A 29 -3.31 -6.96 10.52
C CYS A 29 -2.11 -7.90 10.39
N HIS A 30 -1.91 -8.72 11.40
CA HIS A 30 -0.80 -9.68 11.52
C HIS A 30 -1.17 -11.10 11.09
N CYS A 31 -2.43 -11.36 10.74
CA CYS A 31 -2.85 -12.72 10.43
C CYS A 31 -2.09 -13.29 9.23
N ARG A 32 -1.96 -14.62 9.18
CA ARG A 32 -1.20 -15.31 8.11
C ARG A 32 -1.71 -15.00 6.70
N MET A 33 -3.01 -14.72 6.54
CA MET A 33 -3.56 -14.32 5.25
C MET A 33 -3.06 -12.95 4.80
N CYS A 34 -2.98 -11.98 5.72
CA CYS A 34 -2.47 -10.64 5.45
C CYS A 34 -0.96 -10.66 5.19
N GLN A 35 -0.21 -11.48 5.93
CA GLN A 35 1.20 -11.73 5.66
C GLN A 35 1.41 -12.27 4.24
N LYS A 36 0.64 -13.29 3.84
CA LYS A 36 0.76 -13.91 2.50
C LYS A 36 0.24 -13.02 1.36
N ALA A 37 -0.81 -12.24 1.60
CA ALA A 37 -1.37 -11.33 0.60
C ALA A 37 -0.42 -10.18 0.26
N SER A 38 0.42 -9.75 1.21
CA SER A 38 1.36 -8.64 1.04
C SER A 38 2.81 -9.08 0.87
N GLY A 39 3.15 -10.32 1.23
CA GLY A 39 4.53 -10.76 1.35
C GLY A 39 5.30 -10.11 2.50
N ASN A 40 4.61 -9.47 3.46
CA ASN A 40 5.22 -8.67 4.53
C ASN A 40 4.87 -9.22 5.94
N PHE A 41 5.46 -8.67 7.00
CA PHE A 41 5.21 -9.07 8.38
C PHE A 41 3.78 -8.79 8.84
N TYR A 42 3.16 -7.76 8.25
CA TYR A 42 1.79 -7.35 8.49
C TYR A 42 1.25 -6.54 7.30
N LEU A 43 -0.06 -6.34 7.25
CA LEU A 43 -0.71 -5.52 6.24
C LEU A 43 -1.40 -4.30 6.87
N PRO A 44 -0.91 -3.07 6.63
CA PRO A 44 -1.57 -1.85 7.09
C PRO A 44 -2.75 -1.51 6.18
N LEU A 45 -3.93 -1.30 6.76
CA LEU A 45 -5.20 -1.10 6.06
C LEU A 45 -5.98 0.07 6.65
N VAL A 46 -6.65 0.84 5.80
CA VAL A 46 -7.60 1.89 6.21
C VAL A 46 -8.95 1.70 5.53
N SER A 47 -10.03 1.75 6.30
CA SER A 47 -11.38 1.61 5.76
C SER A 47 -11.78 2.85 4.95
N VAL A 48 -12.44 2.62 3.81
CA VAL A 48 -13.04 3.68 2.97
C VAL A 48 -14.58 3.60 2.92
N ARG A 49 -15.21 2.89 3.88
CA ARG A 49 -16.67 2.66 3.91
C ARG A 49 -17.52 3.92 3.91
N GLN A 50 -17.01 5.00 4.49
CA GLN A 50 -17.69 6.30 4.60
C GLN A 50 -17.22 7.32 3.55
N ALA A 51 -16.40 6.87 2.60
CA ALA A 51 -15.84 7.70 1.55
C ALA A 51 -16.18 7.12 0.17
N LYS A 52 -16.09 7.96 -0.85
CA LYS A 52 -16.25 7.56 -2.24
C LYS A 52 -14.90 7.18 -2.82
N LEU A 53 -14.67 5.88 -2.99
CA LEU A 53 -13.53 5.34 -3.73
C LEU A 53 -13.84 5.35 -5.24
N THR A 54 -12.96 5.96 -6.02
CA THR A 54 -13.02 5.95 -7.49
C THR A 54 -11.69 5.45 -8.04
N TRP A 55 -11.70 4.43 -8.89
CA TRP A 55 -10.52 4.03 -9.67
C TRP A 55 -10.38 4.99 -10.85
N THR A 56 -9.27 5.72 -10.92
CA THR A 56 -9.03 6.75 -11.93
C THR A 56 -8.20 6.25 -13.10
N ARG A 57 -7.49 5.14 -12.90
CA ARG A 57 -6.75 4.42 -13.95
C ARG A 57 -6.71 2.94 -13.59
N GLY A 58 -7.04 2.09 -14.56
CA GLY A 58 -7.08 0.63 -14.36
C GLY A 58 -8.01 0.18 -13.23
N GLU A 59 -8.01 -1.13 -12.96
CA GLU A 59 -8.69 -1.70 -11.79
C GLU A 59 -7.83 -2.81 -11.17
N PRO A 60 -7.95 -3.06 -9.85
CA PRO A 60 -7.28 -4.19 -9.22
C PRO A 60 -7.79 -5.53 -9.76
N ARG A 61 -6.85 -6.47 -9.96
CA ARG A 61 -7.20 -7.89 -10.02
C ARG A 61 -7.57 -8.37 -8.64
N ARG A 62 -8.49 -9.34 -8.56
CA ARG A 62 -9.03 -9.85 -7.30
C ARG A 62 -8.73 -11.32 -7.09
N PHE A 63 -8.26 -11.67 -5.89
CA PHE A 63 -8.11 -13.05 -5.43
C PHE A 63 -9.04 -13.31 -4.25
N ARG A 64 -9.89 -14.35 -4.34
CA ARG A 64 -10.80 -14.75 -3.26
C ARG A 64 -10.04 -15.48 -2.16
N SER A 65 -9.52 -14.73 -1.20
CA SER A 65 -8.68 -15.27 -0.12
C SER A 65 -9.45 -16.06 0.94
N SER A 66 -10.76 -15.84 1.09
CA SER A 66 -11.63 -16.66 1.94
C SER A 66 -13.07 -16.71 1.42
N ASN A 67 -13.94 -17.42 2.13
CA ASN A 67 -15.37 -17.39 1.88
C ASN A 67 -16.01 -15.99 2.03
N HIS A 68 -15.34 -15.07 2.72
CA HIS A 68 -15.84 -13.72 3.01
C HIS A 68 -14.95 -12.59 2.47
N GLY A 69 -13.76 -12.87 1.94
CA GLY A 69 -12.78 -11.82 1.67
C GLY A 69 -12.05 -11.95 0.34
N TYR A 70 -11.97 -10.85 -0.40
CA TYR A 70 -11.13 -10.71 -1.60
C TYR A 70 -9.92 -9.81 -1.30
N ARG A 71 -8.84 -10.04 -2.05
CA ARG A 71 -7.63 -9.22 -2.06
C ARG A 71 -7.49 -8.60 -3.44
N GLY A 72 -7.49 -7.27 -3.51
CA GLY A 72 -7.20 -6.52 -4.72
C GLY A 72 -5.72 -6.23 -4.83
N PHE A 73 -5.15 -6.40 -6.02
CA PHE A 73 -3.75 -6.11 -6.32
C PHE A 73 -3.58 -5.66 -7.77
N CYS A 74 -2.50 -4.94 -8.05
CA CYS A 74 -2.17 -4.57 -9.43
C CYS A 74 -1.79 -5.83 -10.24
N GLY A 75 -2.44 -6.03 -11.38
CA GLY A 75 -2.13 -7.16 -12.27
C GLY A 75 -0.74 -7.12 -12.90
N ASP A 76 -0.09 -5.95 -12.93
CA ASP A 76 1.14 -5.71 -13.67
C ASP A 76 2.38 -5.70 -12.76
N CYS A 77 2.30 -5.11 -11.57
CA CYS A 77 3.42 -5.05 -10.61
C CYS A 77 3.18 -5.82 -9.30
N GLY A 78 1.97 -6.36 -9.08
CA GLY A 78 1.66 -7.14 -7.88
C GLY A 78 1.42 -6.32 -6.61
N THR A 79 1.51 -4.98 -6.64
CA THR A 79 1.22 -4.14 -5.46
C THR A 79 -0.14 -4.49 -4.86
N PRO A 80 -0.21 -4.90 -3.58
CA PRO A 80 -1.48 -5.07 -2.87
C PRO A 80 -2.19 -3.73 -2.74
N LEU A 81 -3.50 -3.69 -2.98
CA LEU A 81 -4.29 -2.45 -2.99
C LEU A 81 -5.49 -2.52 -2.04
N THR A 82 -6.22 -3.63 -2.04
CA THR A 82 -7.48 -3.71 -1.28
C THR A 82 -7.61 -5.00 -0.45
N TYR A 83 -8.31 -4.88 0.66
CA TYR A 83 -9.07 -5.96 1.28
C TYR A 83 -10.55 -5.64 1.14
N GLU A 84 -11.33 -6.57 0.60
CA GLU A 84 -12.76 -6.39 0.32
C GLU A 84 -13.56 -7.44 1.06
N ALA A 85 -14.53 -7.00 1.87
CA ALA A 85 -15.42 -7.84 2.67
C ALA A 85 -16.87 -7.34 2.55
N PRO A 86 -17.89 -8.09 3.01
CA PRO A 86 -19.29 -7.69 2.88
C PRO A 86 -19.63 -6.35 3.54
N ASP A 87 -18.86 -5.96 4.55
CA ASP A 87 -19.02 -4.70 5.25
C ASP A 87 -18.27 -3.54 4.56
N GLY A 88 -17.47 -3.79 3.52
CA GLY A 88 -16.90 -2.78 2.63
C GLY A 88 -15.43 -3.01 2.27
N VAL A 89 -14.80 -1.95 1.76
CA VAL A 89 -13.42 -1.97 1.27
C VAL A 89 -12.49 -1.28 2.27
N ALA A 90 -11.31 -1.86 2.45
CA ALA A 90 -10.16 -1.20 3.05
C ALA A 90 -9.01 -1.14 2.04
N LEU A 91 -8.35 0.01 1.96
CA LEU A 91 -7.18 0.22 1.11
C LEU A 91 -5.90 0.00 1.92
N THR A 92 -4.85 -0.47 1.26
CA THR A 92 -3.52 -0.56 1.87
C THR A 92 -2.95 0.83 2.08
N ILE A 93 -2.51 1.14 3.31
CA ILE A 93 -2.10 2.50 3.68
C ILE A 93 -0.91 2.99 2.83
N ALA A 94 0.08 2.13 2.59
CA ALA A 94 1.27 2.48 1.81
C ALA A 94 1.03 2.55 0.28
N ALA A 95 -0.22 2.40 -0.19
CA ALA A 95 -0.58 2.66 -1.58
C ALA A 95 -1.18 4.06 -1.79
N PHE A 96 -1.34 4.86 -0.73
CA PHE A 96 -1.68 6.27 -0.84
C PHE A 96 -0.42 7.08 -1.16
N ASP A 97 -0.58 8.16 -1.91
CA ASP A 97 0.52 9.05 -2.30
C ASP A 97 1.12 9.79 -1.07
N ASP A 98 0.30 10.10 -0.08
CA ASP A 98 0.73 10.65 1.22
C ASP A 98 0.21 9.75 2.38
N PRO A 99 0.96 8.69 2.74
CA PRO A 99 0.52 7.75 3.76
C PRO A 99 0.78 8.25 5.19
N ALA A 100 1.59 9.31 5.39
CA ALA A 100 2.04 9.75 6.70
C ALA A 100 0.89 10.17 7.62
N GLY A 101 -0.19 10.73 7.03
CA GLY A 101 -1.40 11.13 7.75
C GLY A 101 -2.33 9.98 8.17
N ILE A 102 -2.05 8.74 7.77
CA ILE A 102 -2.95 7.58 7.95
C ILE A 102 -2.37 6.62 8.99
N ALA A 103 -2.11 7.12 10.20
CA ALA A 103 -1.53 6.33 11.28
C ALA A 103 -2.51 5.21 11.75
N PRO A 104 -2.08 3.93 11.75
CA PRO A 104 -2.87 2.85 12.33
C PRO A 104 -3.14 3.05 13.82
N ARG A 105 -4.38 2.78 14.26
CA ARG A 105 -4.82 2.95 15.66
C ARG A 105 -5.09 1.63 16.39
N ILE A 106 -5.12 0.51 15.66
CA ILE A 106 -5.42 -0.81 16.22
C ILE A 106 -4.65 -1.92 15.49
N GLN A 107 -4.30 -2.97 16.22
CA GLN A 107 -3.67 -4.17 15.68
C GLN A 107 -4.63 -5.37 15.77
N TRP A 108 -4.72 -6.14 14.70
CA TRP A 108 -5.54 -7.34 14.59
C TRP A 108 -4.69 -8.58 14.31
N GLY A 109 -5.16 -9.75 14.71
CA GLY A 109 -4.49 -11.03 14.45
C GLY A 109 -3.15 -11.18 15.18
N ILE A 110 -3.01 -10.55 16.35
CA ILE A 110 -1.76 -10.47 17.12
C ILE A 110 -1.23 -11.85 17.55
N GLU A 111 -2.10 -12.85 17.62
CA GLU A 111 -1.75 -14.25 17.86
C GLU A 111 -0.84 -14.84 16.77
N ALA A 112 -0.83 -14.24 15.58
CA ALA A 112 0.03 -14.60 14.46
C ALA A 112 1.15 -13.56 14.21
N LYS A 113 1.29 -12.55 15.07
CA LYS A 113 2.36 -11.54 14.97
C LYS A 113 3.72 -12.22 15.06
N LEU A 114 4.59 -11.91 14.10
CA LEU A 114 5.94 -12.46 14.09
C LEU A 114 6.73 -11.87 15.26
N PRO A 115 7.50 -12.69 16.01
CA PRO A 115 8.07 -12.29 17.30
C PRO A 115 9.08 -11.14 17.19
N TYR A 116 9.71 -10.96 16.01
CA TYR A 116 10.69 -9.91 15.78
C TYR A 116 10.09 -8.56 15.39
N VAL A 117 8.77 -8.47 15.13
CA VAL A 117 8.14 -7.21 14.67
C VAL A 117 8.30 -6.08 15.69
N ASP A 118 8.17 -6.38 16.99
CA ASP A 118 8.29 -5.38 18.05
C ASP A 118 9.75 -4.94 18.30
N ALA A 119 10.72 -5.71 17.81
CA ALA A 119 12.14 -5.47 18.03
C ALA A 119 12.84 -4.81 16.82
N ILE A 120 12.10 -4.49 15.74
CA ILE A 120 12.68 -3.87 14.54
C ILE A 120 13.38 -2.54 14.86
N SER A 121 12.81 -1.74 15.77
CA SER A 121 13.40 -0.46 16.18
C SER A 121 14.72 -0.59 16.94
N ASP A 122 15.01 -1.79 17.47
CA ASP A 122 16.21 -2.05 18.24
C ASP A 122 17.37 -2.56 17.34
N LEU A 123 17.07 -2.86 16.07
CA LEU A 123 18.09 -3.23 15.09
C LEU A 123 18.95 -2.00 14.72
N PRO A 124 20.25 -2.20 14.44
CA PRO A 124 21.05 -1.15 13.82
C PRO A 124 20.41 -0.67 12.52
N GLY A 125 20.27 0.66 12.38
CA GLY A 125 19.78 1.30 11.16
C GLY A 125 20.93 2.00 10.44
N GLU A 126 21.01 1.81 9.13
CA GLU A 126 21.97 2.48 8.24
C GLU A 126 21.19 3.16 7.12
N GLU A 127 21.63 4.34 6.68
CA GLU A 127 21.07 4.96 5.49
C GLU A 127 21.46 4.17 4.23
N THR A 128 20.62 4.20 3.20
CA THR A 128 20.85 3.45 1.95
C THR A 128 22.24 3.70 1.35
N MET A 129 22.79 4.91 1.47
CA MET A 129 24.09 5.29 0.93
C MET A 129 25.27 5.08 1.91
N ALA A 130 25.04 4.60 3.13
CA ALA A 130 26.08 4.37 4.11
C ALA A 130 26.97 3.16 3.76
N ASP A 131 26.45 2.21 2.98
CA ASP A 131 27.22 1.09 2.43
C ASP A 131 28.11 1.59 1.26
N GLN A 132 29.39 1.79 1.55
CA GLN A 132 30.36 2.28 0.57
C GLN A 132 30.61 1.31 -0.58
N ASP A 133 30.44 0.00 -0.35
CA ASP A 133 30.62 -1.02 -1.37
C ASP A 133 29.45 -0.96 -2.38
N ALA A 134 28.24 -0.70 -1.89
CA ALA A 134 27.05 -0.50 -2.72
C ALA A 134 26.89 0.92 -3.28
N ALA A 135 27.56 1.93 -2.69
CA ALA A 135 27.34 3.34 -3.02
C ALA A 135 27.52 3.66 -4.51
N SER A 136 28.50 3.04 -5.17
CA SER A 136 28.73 3.23 -6.61
C SER A 136 27.57 2.71 -7.48
N PHE A 137 26.98 1.57 -7.10
CA PHE A 137 25.81 0.97 -7.75
C PHE A 137 24.50 1.71 -7.44
N LEU A 138 24.41 2.33 -6.27
CA LEU A 138 23.22 3.09 -5.88
C LEU A 138 23.23 4.51 -6.45
N ALA A 139 24.42 5.04 -6.79
CA ALA A 139 24.58 6.39 -7.31
C ALA A 139 23.94 6.59 -8.70
N ASP A 140 23.83 5.54 -9.52
CA ASP A 140 23.20 5.57 -10.85
C ASP A 140 21.83 4.89 -10.88
N LEU A 141 21.31 4.46 -9.72
CA LEU A 141 20.01 3.80 -9.62
C LEU A 141 18.87 4.77 -9.97
N VAL A 142 18.17 4.47 -11.06
CA VAL A 142 16.97 5.19 -11.48
C VAL A 142 15.74 4.40 -11.06
N SER A 143 14.86 5.04 -10.29
CA SER A 143 13.57 4.45 -9.94
C SER A 143 12.59 4.56 -11.11
N TYR A 144 12.00 3.43 -11.49
CA TYR A 144 10.86 3.37 -12.42
C TYR A 144 9.51 3.31 -11.71
N GLN A 145 9.49 3.57 -10.39
CA GLN A 145 8.26 3.69 -9.65
C GLN A 145 7.46 4.89 -10.16
N HIS A 146 6.15 4.70 -10.32
CA HIS A 146 5.24 5.80 -10.61
C HIS A 146 5.27 6.80 -9.46
N PRO A 147 5.36 8.12 -9.73
CA PRO A 147 5.44 9.11 -8.67
C PRO A 147 4.16 9.15 -7.82
N ASP A 148 4.30 9.64 -6.59
CA ASP A 148 3.20 9.79 -5.62
C ASP A 148 2.28 10.99 -5.97
N HIS A 149 1.75 11.02 -7.20
CA HIS A 149 0.72 11.92 -7.69
C HIS A 149 0.22 11.44 -9.05
N ASP A 150 -0.96 11.89 -9.49
CA ASP A 150 -1.45 11.57 -10.82
C ASP A 150 -0.61 12.22 -11.93
N THR A 151 -0.49 11.51 -13.04
CA THR A 151 0.25 11.94 -14.22
C THR A 151 -0.69 12.01 -15.41
N ASP A 152 -0.53 13.04 -16.24
CA ASP A 152 -1.36 13.28 -17.44
C ASP A 152 -1.19 12.16 -18.48
N ALA A 153 -0.01 11.54 -18.54
CA ALA A 153 0.30 10.41 -19.42
C ALA A 153 0.68 9.15 -18.63
N TRP A 154 0.25 7.99 -19.13
CA TRP A 154 0.67 6.67 -18.67
C TRP A 154 0.42 5.61 -19.77
N PRO A 155 1.32 4.63 -19.98
CA PRO A 155 2.63 4.47 -19.31
C PRO A 155 3.57 5.64 -19.64
N PRO A 156 4.55 5.96 -18.77
CA PRO A 156 5.53 6.99 -19.07
C PRO A 156 6.24 6.64 -20.38
N GLU A 157 6.51 7.65 -21.22
CA GLU A 157 7.39 7.48 -22.38
C GLU A 157 8.73 6.97 -21.85
N ARG A 158 9.08 5.73 -22.21
CA ARG A 158 10.37 5.17 -21.84
C ARG A 158 11.37 5.65 -22.89
N GLU A 159 12.41 6.37 -22.46
CA GLU A 159 13.59 6.52 -23.31
C GLU A 159 14.16 5.12 -23.60
N PRO A 160 14.50 4.83 -24.87
CA PRO A 160 14.92 3.49 -25.31
C PRO A 160 16.22 2.99 -24.66
#